data_AF-R9QYQ0-F1
#
_entry.id   AF-R9QYQ0-F1
#
_cell.length_a   1.000
_cell.length_b   1.000
_cell.length_c   1.000
_cell.angle_alpha   90.00
_cell.angle_beta   90.00
_cell.angle_gamma   90.00
#
_symmetry.space_group_name_H-M   'P 1'
#
loop_
_entity.id
_entity.type
_entity.pdbx_description
1 polymer ?
#
loop_
_entity_poly.entity_id
_entity_poly.type
_entity_poly.pdbx_seq_one_letter_code
_entity_poly.pdbx_strand_id
1 'polypeptide(L)'
;ADKFVPPEDPIDLFNVAFQNPTKSTVNFSVPDRETGLSSLKELQSLCPKRTWNFVKIDVPFTELMITRVNHISDLIHPLDTVLDDSLGCAVWFAARGSGVLLRDNDFYTSPARVVLLGMGVDELLGGYTRHRT
;
A
#
# COMPACT_ATOMS: atom_id res chain seq x y z
N ALA A 1 -4.62 6.02 15.53
CA ALA A 1 -4.87 7.17 14.63
C ALA A 1 -6.22 7.83 14.95
N ASP A 2 -7.35 7.12 14.84
CA ASP A 2 -8.70 7.70 15.01
C ASP A 2 -8.91 8.59 16.25
N LYS A 3 -8.40 8.21 17.42
CA LYS A 3 -8.56 9.01 18.66
C LYS A 3 -7.80 10.34 18.67
N PHE A 4 -6.83 10.53 17.77
CA PHE A 4 -5.86 11.63 17.81
C PHE A 4 -5.89 12.52 16.56
N VAL A 5 -6.64 12.12 15.53
CA VAL A 5 -6.91 12.94 14.35
C VAL A 5 -8.32 13.52 14.51
N PRO A 6 -8.57 14.81 14.19
CA PRO A 6 -9.91 15.39 14.26
C PRO A 6 -10.97 14.47 13.61
N PRO A 7 -12.17 14.31 14.19
CA PRO A 7 -13.19 13.40 13.68
C PRO A 7 -13.63 13.68 12.23
N GLU A 8 -13.62 14.94 11.85
CA GLU A 8 -13.97 15.46 10.53
C GLU A 8 -12.89 15.19 9.47
N ASP A 9 -11.64 15.01 9.89
CA ASP A 9 -10.54 14.75 8.97
C ASP A 9 -10.56 13.28 8.55
N PRO A 10 -10.50 12.97 7.24
CA PRO A 10 -10.41 11.59 6.79
C PRO A 10 -9.06 10.97 7.16
N ILE A 11 -9.02 9.65 7.23
CA ILE A 11 -7.76 8.90 7.25
C ILE A 11 -7.63 8.15 5.93
N ASP A 12 -6.56 8.46 5.20
CA ASP A 12 -6.22 7.82 3.94
C ASP A 12 -5.42 6.54 4.20
N LEU A 13 -5.86 5.45 3.57
CA LEU A 13 -5.23 4.14 3.60
C LEU A 13 -4.73 3.82 2.19
N PHE A 14 -3.42 3.93 1.97
CA PHE A 14 -2.81 3.57 0.70
C PHE A 14 -2.58 2.07 0.63
N ASN A 15 -3.10 1.43 -0.42
CA ASN A 15 -2.84 0.01 -0.68
C ASN A 15 -2.33 -0.14 -2.12
N VAL A 16 -1.09 -0.60 -2.24
CA VAL A 16 -0.36 -0.74 -3.50
C VAL A 16 -0.52 -2.16 -4.01
N ALA A 17 -0.83 -2.31 -5.31
CA ALA A 17 -0.90 -3.58 -5.99
C ALA A 17 -0.11 -3.51 -7.30
N PHE A 18 0.79 -4.46 -7.51
CA PHE A 18 1.58 -4.56 -8.73
C PHE A 18 0.91 -5.50 -9.74
N GLN A 19 0.91 -5.09 -11.01
CA GLN A 19 0.42 -5.96 -12.07
C GLN A 19 1.30 -7.20 -12.20
N ASN A 20 0.67 -8.37 -12.25
CA ASN A 20 1.36 -9.61 -12.55
C ASN A 20 1.47 -9.83 -14.08
N PRO A 21 2.68 -9.81 -14.67
CA PRO A 21 2.86 -9.94 -16.11
C PRO A 21 2.54 -11.35 -16.64
N THR A 22 2.45 -12.36 -15.77
CA THR A 22 2.17 -13.75 -16.19
C THR A 22 0.68 -14.02 -16.41
N LYS A 23 -0.19 -13.13 -15.93
CA LYS A 23 -1.64 -13.24 -16.13
C LYS A 23 -2.06 -12.50 -17.39
N SER A 24 -2.86 -13.16 -18.22
CA SER A 24 -3.41 -12.59 -19.46
C SER A 24 -4.38 -11.43 -19.22
N THR A 25 -4.99 -11.37 -18.04
CA THR A 25 -5.90 -10.31 -17.62
C THR A 25 -5.21 -9.36 -16.64
N VAL A 26 -5.33 -8.06 -16.91
CA VAL A 26 -4.88 -7.02 -15.96
C VAL A 26 -5.78 -7.09 -14.74
N ASN A 27 -5.22 -7.50 -13.61
CA ASN A 27 -5.94 -7.63 -12.35
C ASN A 27 -5.05 -7.21 -11.18
N PHE A 28 -5.61 -6.39 -10.29
CA PHE A 28 -4.98 -5.89 -9.07
C PHE A 28 -5.62 -6.46 -7.79
N SER A 29 -6.52 -7.44 -7.92
CA SER A 29 -7.01 -8.29 -6.82
C SER A 29 -5.91 -9.32 -6.48
N VAL A 30 -4.91 -8.83 -5.76
CA VAL A 30 -3.80 -9.59 -5.19
C VAL A 30 -4.07 -9.86 -3.70
N PRO A 31 -3.43 -10.86 -3.07
CA PRO A 31 -3.67 -11.19 -1.66
C PRO A 31 -3.57 -9.99 -0.70
N ASP A 32 -2.62 -9.08 -0.93
CA ASP A 32 -2.45 -7.87 -0.11
C ASP A 32 -3.59 -6.87 -0.27
N ARG A 33 -4.21 -6.80 -1.47
CA ARG A 33 -5.40 -5.99 -1.74
C ARG A 33 -6.59 -6.54 -0.96
N GLU A 34 -6.82 -7.85 -1.03
CA GLU A 34 -7.92 -8.51 -0.32
C GLU A 34 -7.78 -8.39 1.20
N THR A 35 -6.56 -8.56 1.71
CA THR A 35 -6.25 -8.36 3.13
C THR A 35 -6.53 -6.92 3.56
N GLY A 36 -6.07 -5.94 2.78
CA GLY A 36 -6.34 -4.52 3.03
C GLY A 36 -7.84 -4.19 3.05
N LEU A 37 -8.62 -4.78 2.14
CA LEU A 37 -10.08 -4.62 2.12
C LEU A 37 -10.76 -5.23 3.35
N SER A 38 -10.27 -6.36 3.86
CA SER A 38 -10.74 -6.95 5.12
C SER A 38 -10.44 -6.03 6.31
N SER A 39 -9.21 -5.51 6.40
CA SER A 39 -8.82 -4.56 7.46
C SER A 39 -9.62 -3.25 7.40
N LEU A 40 -9.96 -2.76 6.20
CA LEU A 40 -10.86 -1.61 6.06
C LEU A 40 -12.22 -1.87 6.70
N LYS A 41 -12.82 -3.03 6.48
CA LYS A 41 -14.12 -3.39 7.07
C LYS A 41 -14.04 -3.43 8.60
N GLU A 42 -12.96 -3.96 9.14
CA GLU A 42 -12.71 -3.98 10.59
C GLU A 42 -12.59 -2.55 11.14
N LEU A 43 -11.79 -1.69 10.50
CA LEU A 43 -11.64 -0.28 10.88
C LEU A 43 -12.97 0.48 10.84
N GLN A 44 -13.79 0.24 9.81
CA GLN A 44 -15.12 0.83 9.69
C GLN A 44 -16.06 0.34 10.81
N SER A 45 -15.97 -0.92 11.23
CA SER A 45 -16.75 -1.43 12.35
C SER A 45 -16.31 -0.86 13.70
N LEU A 46 -15.00 -0.67 13.90
CA LEU A 46 -14.44 -0.16 15.16
C LEU A 46 -14.62 1.36 15.30
N CYS A 47 -14.47 2.09 14.20
CA CYS A 47 -14.51 3.55 14.14
C CYS A 47 -15.50 4.02 13.05
N PRO A 48 -16.82 3.83 13.24
CA PRO A 48 -17.82 4.04 12.18
C PRO A 48 -18.04 5.52 11.83
N LYS A 49 -17.65 6.45 12.71
CA LYS A 49 -17.76 7.89 12.46
C LYS A 49 -16.61 8.45 11.62
N ARG A 50 -15.52 7.68 11.48
CA ARG A 50 -14.35 8.09 10.70
C ARG A 50 -14.61 7.89 9.22
N THR A 51 -14.25 8.88 8.43
CA THR A 51 -14.13 8.71 6.99
C THR A 51 -12.82 8.01 6.67
N TRP A 52 -12.92 6.76 6.20
CA TRP A 52 -11.78 5.96 5.74
C TRP A 52 -11.69 6.02 4.22
N ASN A 53 -10.65 6.68 3.71
CA ASN A 53 -10.38 6.75 2.28
C ASN A 53 -9.43 5.62 1.91
N PHE A 54 -9.97 4.50 1.45
CA PHE A 54 -9.14 3.43 0.89
C PHE A 54 -8.74 3.79 -0.53
N VAL A 55 -7.46 4.09 -0.73
CA VAL A 55 -6.90 4.55 -1.99
C VAL A 55 -6.15 3.39 -2.64
N LYS A 56 -6.68 2.92 -3.76
CA LYS A 56 -6.09 1.86 -4.57
C LYS A 56 -4.99 2.43 -5.45
N ILE A 57 -3.77 1.98 -5.23
CA ILE A 57 -2.62 2.32 -6.06
C ILE A 57 -2.28 1.10 -6.91
N ASP A 58 -2.82 1.08 -8.12
CA ASP A 58 -2.63 0.01 -9.08
C ASP A 58 -1.46 0.37 -10.00
N VAL A 59 -0.37 -0.39 -9.93
CA VAL A 59 0.88 -0.08 -10.62
C VAL A 59 1.05 -1.02 -11.82
N PRO A 60 0.94 -0.52 -13.06
CA PRO A 60 1.21 -1.31 -14.26
C PRO A 60 2.64 -1.82 -14.29
N PHE A 61 2.85 -2.99 -14.91
CA PHE A 61 4.16 -3.63 -14.96
C PHE A 61 5.21 -2.75 -15.63
N THR A 62 4.84 -2.04 -16.70
CA THR A 62 5.74 -1.13 -17.43
C THR A 62 6.18 0.04 -16.56
N GLU A 63 5.24 0.65 -15.81
CA GLU A 63 5.54 1.74 -14.89
C GLU A 63 6.45 1.27 -13.75
N LEU A 64 6.17 0.10 -13.18
CA LEU A 64 7.01 -0.52 -12.15
C LEU A 64 8.44 -0.68 -12.67
N MET A 65 8.64 -1.30 -13.84
CA MET A 65 9.98 -1.55 -14.38
C MET A 65 10.78 -0.27 -14.63
N ILE A 66 10.16 0.73 -15.26
CA ILE A 66 10.82 2.01 -15.57
C ILE A 66 11.21 2.73 -14.28
N THR A 67 10.26 2.87 -13.36
CA THR A 67 10.48 3.58 -12.09
C THR A 67 11.51 2.86 -11.22
N ARG A 68 11.43 1.52 -11.20
CA ARG A 68 12.32 0.67 -10.42
C ARG A 68 13.78 0.88 -10.81
N VAL A 69 14.08 0.79 -12.11
CA VAL A 69 15.44 0.89 -12.63
C VAL A 69 15.98 2.31 -12.60
N ASN A 70 15.13 3.32 -12.86
CA ASN A 70 15.61 4.70 -13.00
C ASN A 70 15.71 5.45 -11.67
N HIS A 71 15.01 4.99 -10.64
CA HIS A 71 14.87 5.75 -9.39
C HIS A 71 14.99 4.86 -8.16
N ILE A 72 14.16 3.83 -8.05
CA ILE A 72 14.00 3.12 -6.76
C ILE A 72 15.26 2.35 -6.41
N SER A 73 15.87 1.61 -7.34
CA SER A 73 17.04 0.78 -7.08
C SER A 73 18.21 1.54 -6.47
N ASP A 74 18.43 2.78 -6.91
CA ASP A 74 19.51 3.63 -6.41
C ASP A 74 19.21 4.18 -5.02
N LEU A 75 17.93 4.42 -4.70
CA LEU A 75 17.48 4.98 -3.43
C LEU A 75 17.42 3.97 -2.30
N ILE A 76 17.27 2.68 -2.61
CA ILE A 76 17.13 1.60 -1.63
C ILE A 76 18.41 0.77 -1.47
N HIS A 77 19.55 1.31 -1.94
CA HIS A 77 20.86 0.69 -1.77
C HIS A 77 21.10 0.32 -0.28
N PRO A 78 21.65 -0.87 0.04
CA PRO A 78 22.39 -1.78 -0.84
C PRO A 78 21.57 -2.71 -1.73
N LEU A 79 20.24 -2.77 -1.55
CA LEU A 79 19.37 -3.67 -2.31
C LEU A 79 19.83 -5.14 -2.20
N ASP A 80 20.20 -5.57 -0.99
CA ASP A 80 20.80 -6.88 -0.75
C ASP A 80 19.81 -8.03 -0.96
N THR A 81 18.50 -7.77 -0.86
CA THR A 81 17.46 -8.80 -0.96
C THR A 81 16.32 -8.43 -1.90
N VAL A 82 15.61 -9.46 -2.38
CA VAL A 82 14.35 -9.30 -3.13
C VAL A 82 13.27 -8.62 -2.29
N LEU A 83 13.34 -8.77 -0.96
CA LEU A 83 12.39 -8.13 -0.04
C LEU A 83 12.63 -6.62 0.01
N ASP A 84 13.89 -6.17 0.04
CA ASP A 84 14.24 -4.75 -0.01
C ASP A 84 13.69 -4.08 -1.28
N ASP A 85 13.83 -4.75 -2.43
CA ASP A 85 13.28 -4.31 -3.70
C ASP A 85 11.75 -4.15 -3.66
N SER A 86 11.08 -5.17 -3.14
CA SER A 86 9.61 -5.22 -3.08
C SER A 86 9.05 -4.16 -2.13
N LEU A 87 9.65 -4.01 -0.95
CA LEU A 87 9.27 -2.99 0.04
C LEU A 87 9.58 -1.58 -0.48
N GLY A 88 10.75 -1.38 -1.08
CA GLY A 88 11.16 -0.13 -1.69
C GLY A 88 10.19 0.34 -2.76
N CYS A 89 9.78 -0.57 -3.65
CA CYS A 89 8.75 -0.29 -4.64
C CYS A 89 7.42 0.09 -3.99
N ALA A 90 6.92 -0.71 -3.03
CA ALA A 90 5.65 -0.44 -2.38
C ALA A 90 5.63 0.94 -1.69
N VAL A 91 6.71 1.27 -0.97
CA VAL A 91 6.86 2.58 -0.31
C VAL A 91 6.93 3.72 -1.32
N TRP A 92 7.71 3.57 -2.41
CA TRP A 92 7.80 4.60 -3.44
C TRP A 92 6.44 4.96 -4.03
N PHE A 93 5.66 3.96 -4.42
CA PHE A 93 4.35 4.19 -5.03
C PHE A 93 3.32 4.69 -4.00
N ALA A 94 3.35 4.20 -2.76
CA ALA A 94 2.50 4.71 -1.68
C ALA A 94 2.80 6.19 -1.35
N ALA A 95 4.08 6.57 -1.32
CA ALA A 95 4.52 7.92 -0.97
C ALA A 95 4.11 8.99 -1.99
N ARG A 96 3.70 8.61 -3.20
CA ARG A 96 3.10 9.54 -4.17
C ARG A 96 1.77 10.11 -3.68
N GLY A 97 1.08 9.40 -2.79
CA GLY A 97 -0.20 9.82 -2.21
C GLY A 97 -1.36 9.84 -3.20
N SER A 98 -1.20 9.25 -4.39
CA SER A 98 -2.18 9.30 -5.47
C SER A 98 -2.62 7.91 -5.91
N GLY A 99 -3.91 7.75 -6.21
CA GLY A 99 -4.50 6.50 -6.68
C GLY A 99 -5.99 6.67 -6.99
N VAL A 100 -6.75 5.60 -6.81
CA VAL A 100 -8.19 5.56 -7.09
C VAL A 100 -8.97 5.22 -5.81
N LEU A 101 -9.94 6.04 -5.42
CA LEU A 101 -10.76 5.76 -4.24
C LEU A 101 -11.61 4.50 -4.45
N LEU A 102 -11.71 3.67 -3.41
CA LEU A 102 -12.52 2.45 -3.46
C LEU A 102 -14.01 2.73 -3.69
N ARG A 103 -14.56 3.77 -3.04
CA ARG A 103 -16.01 4.03 -3.01
C ARG A 103 -16.58 4.54 -4.34
N ASP A 104 -15.88 5.49 -4.98
CA ASP A 104 -16.40 6.23 -6.13
C ASP A 104 -15.63 5.87 -7.41
N ASN A 105 -14.51 5.15 -7.28
CA ASN A 105 -13.58 4.83 -8.36
C ASN A 105 -13.02 6.07 -9.08
N ASP A 106 -13.01 7.21 -8.38
CA ASP A 106 -12.42 8.46 -8.83
C ASP A 106 -10.93 8.53 -8.52
N PHE A 107 -10.19 9.22 -9.38
CA PHE A 107 -8.80 9.58 -9.11
C PHE A 107 -8.72 10.51 -7.88
N TYR A 108 -7.81 10.19 -7.00
CA TYR A 108 -7.62 10.91 -5.74
C TYR A 108 -6.15 11.13 -5.47
N THR A 109 -5.83 12.33 -4.98
CA THR A 109 -4.51 12.66 -4.44
C THR A 109 -4.72 13.17 -3.03
N SER A 110 -4.06 12.51 -2.08
CA SER A 110 -4.12 12.88 -0.67
C SER A 110 -3.47 14.24 -0.43
N PRO A 111 -4.08 15.10 0.40
CA PRO A 111 -3.43 16.33 0.86
C PRO A 111 -2.37 16.05 1.94
N ALA A 112 -2.24 14.81 2.43
CA ALA A 112 -1.33 14.46 3.50
C ALA A 112 0.13 14.66 3.07
N ARG A 113 0.91 15.31 3.94
CA ARG A 113 2.34 15.59 3.71
C ARG A 113 3.26 14.54 4.34
N VAL A 114 2.69 13.67 5.18
CA VAL A 114 3.42 12.67 5.97
C VAL A 114 2.72 11.34 5.80
N VAL A 115 3.50 10.31 5.46
CA VAL A 115 3.04 8.93 5.37
C VAL A 115 3.59 8.16 6.57
N LEU A 116 2.72 7.47 7.31
CA LEU A 116 3.11 6.59 8.39
C LEU A 116 3.20 5.15 7.86
N LEU A 117 4.36 4.51 8.05
CA LEU A 117 4.61 3.14 7.62
C LEU A 117 4.67 2.21 8.84
N GLY A 118 3.93 1.11 8.79
CA GLY A 118 3.91 0.07 9.83
C GLY A 118 4.77 -1.16 9.50
N MET A 119 5.72 -1.03 8.58
CA MET A 119 6.61 -2.12 8.17
C MET A 119 7.57 -2.54 9.30
N GLY A 120 8.07 -3.77 9.26
CA GLY A 120 9.02 -4.26 10.27
C GLY A 120 8.37 -5.00 11.45
N VAL A 121 7.03 -4.93 11.60
CA VAL A 121 6.34 -5.53 12.75
C VAL A 121 6.39 -7.06 12.72
N ASP A 122 6.34 -7.66 11.54
CA ASP A 122 6.39 -9.11 11.37
C ASP A 122 7.80 -9.66 11.64
N GLU A 123 8.84 -8.90 11.31
CA GLU A 123 10.23 -9.22 11.63
C GLU A 123 10.48 -9.12 13.14
N LEU A 124 9.96 -8.08 13.79
CA LEU A 124 10.17 -7.82 15.21
C LEU A 124 9.35 -8.76 16.10
N LEU A 125 8.14 -9.12 15.69
CA LEU A 125 7.19 -9.90 16.49
C LEU A 125 7.00 -11.34 15.98
N GLY A 126 7.83 -11.79 15.04
CA GLY A 126 7.84 -13.16 14.56
C GLY A 126 6.65 -13.54 13.68
N GLY A 127 6.06 -12.60 12.96
CA GLY A 127 4.95 -12.81 12.00
C GLY A 127 5.28 -13.82 10.90
N TYR A 128 6.55 -13.97 10.54
CA TYR A 128 7.00 -14.95 9.53
C TYR A 128 7.11 -16.40 10.05
N THR A 129 6.85 -16.67 11.34
CA THR A 129 7.01 -18.01 11.92
C THR A 129 6.15 -19.10 11.28
N ARG A 130 5.10 -18.74 10.51
CA ARG A 130 4.27 -19.70 9.77
C ARG A 130 4.87 -20.19 8.45
N HIS A 131 5.94 -19.57 7.94
CA HIS A 131 6.67 -20.03 6.76
C HIS A 131 7.96 -20.78 7.15
N ARG A 132 7.84 -21.76 8.07
CA ARG A 132 8.85 -22.84 8.17
C ARG A 132 8.40 -23.97 7.26
N THR A 133 9.36 -24.43 6.47
CA THR A 133 9.29 -25.39 5.36
C THR A 133 8.55 -26.67 5.68
#